data_AF-A0A524IT68-F1
#
_entry.id   AF-A0A524IT68-F1
#
_cell.length_a   1.000
_cell.length_b   1.000
_cell.length_c   1.000
_cell.angle_alpha   90.00
_cell.angle_beta   90.00
_cell.angle_gamma   90.00
#
_symmetry.space_group_name_H-M   'P 1'
#
loop_
_entity.id
_entity.type
_entity.pdbx_description
1 polymer ?
#
loop_
_entity_poly.entity_id
_entity_poly.type
_entity_poly.pdbx_seq_one_letter_code
_entity_poly.pdbx_strand_id
1 'polypeptide(L)'
;GVHWCLNAVTGPEGVPEGVLIRALEPLVGEDMMRQRRSGRLDLTNGPGRLTQALAVGPEFQRHPLDSEPLRILPGEHVSDRSVQRTPRIGITRATHRLYRFTDGRSPWLTR
;
A
#
# COMPACT_ATOMS: atom_id res chain seq x y z
N GLY A 1 -15.33 5.74 8.11
CA GLY A 1 -14.58 6.96 7.74
C GLY A 1 -14.11 6.81 6.31
N VAL A 2 -14.13 7.89 5.54
CA VAL A 2 -13.54 7.91 4.20
C VAL A 2 -12.03 7.90 4.37
N HIS A 3 -11.38 6.82 3.94
CA HIS A 3 -9.92 6.72 3.94
C HIS A 3 -9.44 6.67 2.49
N TRP A 4 -8.36 7.38 2.19
CA TRP A 4 -7.71 7.32 0.88
C TRP A 4 -6.99 5.98 0.73
N CYS A 5 -6.99 5.43 -0.48
CA CYS A 5 -6.22 4.26 -0.85
C CYS A 5 -5.25 4.64 -1.97
N LEU A 6 -4.00 4.19 -1.85
CA LEU A 6 -2.99 4.37 -2.89
C LEU A 6 -3.01 3.18 -3.85
N ASN A 7 -3.28 3.44 -5.12
CA ASN A 7 -3.26 2.41 -6.18
C ASN A 7 -2.30 2.85 -7.29
N ALA A 8 -1.51 1.91 -7.80
CA ALA A 8 -0.79 2.08 -9.06
C ALA A 8 -1.66 1.56 -10.21
N VAL A 9 -1.92 2.37 -11.23
CA VAL A 9 -2.62 1.94 -12.45
C VAL A 9 -1.65 1.12 -13.31
N THR A 10 -2.09 -0.05 -13.76
CA THR A 10 -1.22 -1.00 -14.49
C THR A 10 -1.77 -1.39 -15.87
N GLY A 11 -3.02 -1.07 -16.16
CA GLY A 11 -3.65 -1.31 -17.45
C GLY A 11 -3.51 -0.12 -18.41
N PRO A 12 -3.75 -0.33 -19.72
CA PRO A 12 -3.88 0.76 -20.67
C PRO A 12 -5.13 1.62 -20.37
N GLU A 13 -5.22 2.78 -21.02
CA GLU A 13 -6.40 3.65 -20.91
C GLU A 13 -7.69 2.89 -21.23
N GLY A 14 -8.72 3.08 -20.39
CA GLY A 14 -10.00 2.38 -20.50
C GLY A 14 -10.05 1.00 -19.84
N VAL A 15 -8.92 0.45 -19.36
CA VAL A 15 -8.87 -0.84 -18.66
C VAL A 15 -8.67 -0.62 -17.15
N PRO A 16 -9.65 -0.97 -16.29
CA PRO A 16 -9.62 -0.67 -14.86
C PRO A 16 -8.76 -1.67 -14.06
N GLU A 17 -7.46 -1.69 -14.36
CA GLU A 17 -6.47 -2.51 -13.69
C GLU A 17 -5.53 -1.68 -12.83
N GLY A 18 -5.32 -2.13 -11.60
CA GLY A 18 -4.37 -1.50 -10.70
C GLY A 18 -4.01 -2.37 -9.50
N VAL A 19 -2.90 -2.00 -8.87
CA VAL A 19 -2.35 -2.64 -7.69
C VAL A 19 -2.54 -1.73 -6.48
N LEU A 20 -3.31 -2.21 -5.51
CA LEU A 20 -3.49 -1.52 -4.23
C LEU A 20 -2.26 -1.74 -3.35
N ILE A 21 -1.62 -0.65 -2.93
CA ILE A 21 -0.60 -0.68 -1.88
C ILE A 21 -1.33 -0.80 -0.54
N ARG A 22 -1.06 -1.88 0.20
CA ARG A 22 -1.82 -2.22 1.42
C ARG A 22 -1.05 -2.00 2.70
N ALA A 23 0.25 -2.21 2.66
CA ALA A 23 1.12 -2.01 3.81
C ALA A 23 2.53 -1.67 3.37
N LEU A 24 3.29 -1.04 4.27
CA LEU A 24 4.68 -0.68 4.08
C LEU A 24 5.46 -0.92 5.38
N GLU A 25 6.74 -1.21 5.26
CA GLU A 25 7.72 -1.06 6.33
C GLU A 25 8.22 0.38 6.34
N PRO A 26 8.05 1.15 7.43
CA PRO A 26 8.63 2.48 7.54
C PRO A 26 10.15 2.39 7.66
N LEU A 27 10.88 2.92 6.69
CA LEU A 27 12.35 2.99 6.75
C LEU A 27 12.86 4.32 7.31
N VAL A 28 12.14 5.41 7.02
CA VAL A 28 12.52 6.78 7.39
C VAL A 28 11.25 7.57 7.74
N GLY A 29 11.36 8.53 8.67
CA GLY A 29 10.30 9.48 8.98
C GLY A 29 9.18 8.91 9.86
N GLU A 30 9.45 7.85 10.62
CA GLU A 30 8.46 7.18 11.48
C GLU A 30 7.83 8.13 12.51
N ASP A 31 8.61 9.06 13.08
CA ASP A 31 8.08 10.06 14.02
C ASP A 31 7.06 10.99 13.39
N MET A 32 7.31 11.44 12.15
CA MET A 32 6.36 12.25 11.39
C MET A 32 5.10 11.43 11.04
N MET A 33 5.27 10.16 10.68
CA MET A 33 4.14 9.25 10.46
C MET A 33 3.30 9.08 11.74
N ARG A 34 3.95 8.92 12.90
CA ARG A 34 3.31 8.84 14.22
C ARG A 34 2.53 10.10 14.53
N GLN A 35 3.11 11.28 14.31
CA GLN A 35 2.41 12.56 14.51
C GLN A 35 1.14 12.65 13.65
N ARG A 36 1.24 12.34 12.35
CA ARG A 36 0.09 12.29 11.43
C ARG A 36 -0.97 11.27 11.82
N ARG A 37 -0.56 10.24 12.56
CA ARG A 37 -1.39 9.16 13.09
C ARG A 37 -1.83 9.38 14.54
N SER A 38 -1.64 10.58 15.10
CA SER A 38 -2.01 10.93 16.48
C SER A 38 -1.35 10.03 17.53
N GLY A 39 -0.07 9.68 17.33
CA GLY A 39 0.73 8.88 18.26
C GLY A 39 0.51 7.37 18.17
N ARG A 40 -0.30 6.88 17.23
CA ARG A 40 -0.58 5.44 17.09
C ARG A 40 0.63 4.67 16.56
N LEU A 41 0.78 3.42 17.01
CA LEU A 41 1.86 2.52 16.59
C LEU A 41 1.56 1.75 15.29
N ASP A 42 0.28 1.55 14.96
CA ASP A 42 -0.16 0.90 13.71
C ASP A 42 -0.12 1.90 12.53
N LEU A 43 1.11 2.20 12.07
CA LEU A 43 1.36 3.30 11.14
C LEU A 43 0.94 2.99 9.71
N THR A 44 1.45 1.89 9.18
CA THR A 44 1.44 1.60 7.74
C THR A 44 0.91 0.21 7.42
N ASN A 45 0.33 -0.49 8.39
CA ASN A 45 -0.19 -1.86 8.23
C ASN A 45 -1.65 -1.90 7.74
N GLY A 46 -2.02 -1.02 6.83
CA GLY A 46 -3.36 -0.98 6.25
C GLY A 46 -3.53 0.17 5.26
N PRO A 47 -4.39 0.03 4.23
CA PRO A 47 -4.45 0.97 3.10
C PRO A 47 -4.80 2.40 3.53
N GLY A 48 -5.77 2.58 4.43
CA GLY A 48 -6.10 3.89 4.98
C GLY A 48 -5.11 4.40 6.04
N ARG A 49 -4.37 3.47 6.67
CA ARG A 49 -3.37 3.83 7.69
C ARG A 49 -2.14 4.42 7.01
N LEU A 50 -1.63 3.72 5.99
CA LEU A 50 -0.43 4.12 5.24
C LEU A 50 -0.62 5.46 4.52
N THR A 51 -1.78 5.71 3.91
CA THR A 51 -2.03 6.97 3.21
C THR A 51 -2.03 8.15 4.17
N GLN A 52 -2.63 8.01 5.36
CA GLN A 52 -2.56 9.05 6.37
C GLN A 52 -1.14 9.20 6.96
N ALA A 53 -0.41 8.11 7.20
CA ALA A 53 0.97 8.16 7.67
C ALA A 53 1.89 8.90 6.68
N LEU A 54 1.70 8.66 5.38
CA LEU A 54 2.45 9.31 4.30
C LEU A 54 1.92 10.70 3.91
N ALA A 55 0.77 11.12 4.46
CA ALA A 55 0.03 12.30 4.02
C ALA A 55 -0.32 12.29 2.52
N VAL A 56 -0.77 11.12 2.03
CA VAL A 56 -1.31 10.94 0.68
C VAL A 56 -2.82 11.21 0.71
N GLY A 57 -3.23 12.34 0.14
CA GLY A 57 -4.61 12.78 0.02
C GLY A 57 -5.13 12.90 -1.42
N PRO A 58 -6.26 13.61 -1.63
CA PRO A 58 -6.89 13.78 -2.94
C PRO A 58 -6.00 14.48 -3.98
N GLU A 59 -5.02 15.27 -3.54
CA GLU A 59 -4.04 15.97 -4.38
C GLU A 59 -3.17 15.01 -5.21
N PHE A 60 -3.06 13.74 -4.82
CA PHE A 60 -2.32 12.71 -5.56
C PHE A 60 -3.16 11.94 -6.58
N GLN A 61 -4.42 12.32 -6.81
CA GLN A 61 -5.22 11.68 -7.85
C GLN A 61 -4.58 11.86 -9.23
N ARG A 62 -4.32 10.73 -9.91
CA ARG A 62 -3.63 10.67 -11.22
C ARG A 62 -2.20 11.25 -11.19
N HIS A 63 -1.62 11.43 -10.02
CA HIS A 63 -0.21 11.83 -9.91
C HIS A 63 0.69 10.68 -10.40
N PRO A 64 1.69 10.96 -11.25
CA PRO A 64 2.57 9.93 -11.78
C PRO A 64 3.59 9.46 -10.74
N LEU A 65 3.62 8.15 -10.51
CA LEU A 65 4.40 7.49 -9.45
C LEU A 65 5.90 7.35 -9.75
N ASP A 66 6.41 8.02 -10.79
CA ASP A 66 7.83 8.13 -11.13
C ASP A 66 8.38 9.56 -10.92
N SER A 67 7.52 10.49 -10.45
CA SER A 67 7.87 11.90 -10.23
C SER A 67 7.60 12.37 -8.79
N GLU A 68 8.25 13.44 -8.34
CA GLU A 68 7.96 14.02 -7.03
C GLU A 68 6.53 14.61 -6.96
N PRO A 69 5.91 14.66 -5.76
CA PRO A 69 6.47 14.33 -4.45
C PRO A 69 6.23 12.88 -4.00
N LEU A 70 5.57 12.02 -4.80
CA LEU A 70 5.32 10.61 -4.48
C LEU A 70 5.86 9.70 -5.59
N ARG A 71 6.92 8.95 -5.26
CA ARG A 71 7.58 8.03 -6.21
C ARG A 71 7.61 6.60 -5.71
N ILE A 72 7.53 5.66 -6.64
CA ILE A 72 7.94 4.27 -6.47
C ILE A 72 9.35 4.16 -7.07
N LEU A 73 10.29 3.72 -6.25
CA LEU A 73 11.68 3.50 -6.63
C LEU A 73 11.99 2.00 -6.61
N PRO A 74 13.01 1.53 -7.36
CA PRO A 74 13.51 0.17 -7.21
C PRO A 74 13.84 -0.12 -5.73
N GLY A 75 13.25 -1.17 -5.19
CA GLY A 75 13.49 -1.64 -3.82
C GLY A 75 14.42 -2.86 -3.78
N GLU A 76 14.57 -3.43 -2.58
CA GLU A 76 15.29 -4.69 -2.41
C GLU A 76 14.57 -5.86 -3.11
N HIS A 77 15.36 -6.81 -3.62
CA HIS A 77 14.82 -7.98 -4.27
C HIS A 77 14.13 -8.93 -3.27
N VAL A 78 12.84 -9.22 -3.50
CA VAL A 78 12.08 -10.22 -2.77
C VAL A 78 12.00 -11.49 -3.61
N SER A 79 12.48 -12.61 -3.08
CA SER A 79 12.43 -13.89 -3.79
C SER A 79 10.99 -14.38 -3.99
N ASP A 80 10.70 -15.02 -5.12
CA ASP A 80 9.37 -15.61 -5.37
C ASP A 80 8.95 -16.60 -4.26
N ARG A 81 9.92 -17.31 -3.67
CA ARG A 81 9.67 -18.25 -2.56
C ARG A 81 9.20 -17.55 -1.28
N SER A 82 9.58 -16.28 -1.07
CA SER A 82 9.12 -15.47 0.06
C SER A 82 7.79 -14.77 -0.21
N VAL A 83 7.34 -14.67 -1.46
CA VAL A 83 6.05 -14.03 -1.78
C VAL A 83 4.90 -14.96 -1.45
N GLN A 84 4.12 -14.59 -0.44
CA GLN A 84 2.88 -15.28 -0.10
C GLN A 84 1.72 -14.75 -0.95
N ARG A 85 0.84 -15.66 -1.35
CA ARG A 85 -0.37 -15.37 -2.12
C ARG A 85 -1.60 -15.77 -1.32
N THR A 86 -2.49 -14.83 -1.07
CA THR A 86 -3.70 -15.05 -0.25
C THR A 86 -4.93 -14.39 -0.89
N PRO A 87 -6.14 -14.73 -0.44
CA PRO A 87 -7.34 -13.94 -0.73
C PRO A 87 -7.17 -12.45 -0.42
N ARG A 88 -7.85 -11.58 -1.18
CA ARG A 88 -7.93 -10.15 -0.86
C ARG A 88 -8.86 -9.92 0.34
N ILE A 89 -8.59 -8.88 1.12
CA ILE A 89 -9.38 -8.47 2.30
C ILE A 89 -10.39 -7.39 1.88
N GLY A 90 -11.59 -7.45 2.44
CA GLY A 90 -12.61 -6.40 2.28
C GLY A 90 -13.35 -6.45 0.95
N ILE A 91 -13.40 -7.62 0.31
CA ILE A 91 -14.14 -7.85 -0.94
C ILE A 91 -15.24 -8.89 -0.73
N THR A 92 -16.36 -8.75 -1.45
CA THR A 92 -17.49 -9.72 -1.43
C THR A 92 -17.57 -10.57 -2.69
N ARG A 93 -16.80 -10.22 -3.74
CA ARG A 93 -16.78 -10.92 -5.04
C ARG A 93 -15.38 -11.42 -5.35
N ALA A 94 -15.28 -12.58 -6.02
CA ALA A 94 -14.01 -13.22 -6.36
C ALA A 94 -13.07 -13.39 -5.14
N THR A 95 -13.67 -13.74 -3.99
CA THR A 95 -13.00 -13.91 -2.69
C THR A 95 -12.00 -15.06 -2.68
N HIS A 96 -12.20 -16.07 -3.53
CA HIS A 96 -11.29 -17.21 -3.69
C HIS A 96 -10.00 -16.87 -4.47
N ARG A 97 -9.96 -15.74 -5.19
CA ARG A 97 -8.78 -15.40 -6.02
C ARG A 97 -7.62 -14.92 -5.14
N LEU A 98 -6.45 -15.52 -5.36
CA LEU A 98 -5.21 -15.21 -4.66
C LEU A 98 -4.49 -13.99 -5.26
N TYR A 99 -5.16 -12.84 -5.19
CA TYR A 99 -4.68 -11.54 -5.70
C TYR A 99 -4.23 -10.59 -4.59
N ARG A 100 -3.78 -11.13 -3.46
CA ARG A 100 -3.05 -10.40 -2.43
C ARG A 100 -1.66 -11.02 -2.33
N PHE A 101 -0.65 -10.19 -2.50
CA PHE A 101 0.76 -10.58 -2.48
C PHE A 101 1.44 -9.89 -1.30
N THR A 102 2.22 -10.64 -0.53
CA THR A 102 2.91 -10.13 0.68
C THR A 102 4.27 -10.79 0.85
N ASP A 103 5.28 -10.08 1.37
CA ASP A 103 6.54 -10.72 1.78
C ASP A 103 6.31 -11.52 3.08
N GLY A 104 6.39 -12.84 3.00
CA GLY A 104 6.18 -13.74 4.13
C GLY A 104 7.20 -13.60 5.27
N ARG A 105 8.27 -12.83 5.06
CA ARG A 105 9.26 -12.49 6.10
C ARG A 105 8.91 -11.22 6.86
N SER A 106 7.99 -10.40 6.35
CA SER A 106 7.72 -9.07 6.89
C SER A 106 6.91 -9.12 8.20
N PRO A 107 7.38 -8.48 9.28
CA PRO A 107 6.61 -8.34 10.52
C PRO A 107 5.53 -7.24 10.43
N TRP A 108 5.54 -6.44 9.36
CA TRP A 108 4.70 -5.24 9.20
C TRP A 108 3.31 -5.52 8.60
N LEU A 109 3.03 -6.77 8.29
CA LEU A 109 1.77 -7.20 7.70
C LEU A 109 0.73 -7.47 8.80
N THR A 110 -0.43 -6.85 8.69
CA THR A 110 -1.63 -7.34 9.39
C THR A 110 -2.19 -8.55 8.64
N ARG A 111 -2.52 -9.61 9.39
CA ARG A 111 -3.16 -10.83 8.87
C ARG A 111 -4.49 -10.52 8.16
#